data_AF-A0A7C6ISB6-F1
#
_entry.id   AF-A0A7C6ISB6-F1
#
_cell.length_a   1.000
_cell.length_b   1.000
_cell.length_c   1.000
_cell.angle_alpha   90.00
_cell.angle_beta   90.00
_cell.angle_gamma   90.00
#
_symmetry.space_group_name_H-M   'P 1'
#
loop_
_entity.id
_entity.type
_entity.pdbx_description
1 polymer ?
#
loop_
_entity_poly.entity_id
_entity_poly.type
_entity_poly.pdbx_seq_one_letter_code
_entity_poly.pdbx_strand_id
1 'polypeptide(L)'
;KKVDGIDKCKEILDELSSGKKIGANFIEGMGCKGGCVGGPRTNIDVDRATKHVNKFGEDSLIMTPFDNLNVMKILKQFNIDSVEEIMDHGEIVKILTRG
;
A
#
# COMPACT_ATOMS: atom_id res chain seq x y z
N LYS A 1 -1.48 1.04 12.38
CA LYS A 1 -2.82 1.66 12.57
C LYS A 1 -3.32 2.13 11.20
N LYS A 2 -4.59 1.88 10.86
CA LYS A 2 -5.19 2.29 9.59
C LYS A 2 -6.25 3.35 9.85
N VAL A 3 -6.28 4.41 9.04
CA VAL A 3 -7.32 5.45 9.07
C VAL A 3 -7.74 5.81 7.65
N ASP A 4 -9.00 6.23 7.48
CA ASP A 4 -9.53 6.66 6.19
C ASP A 4 -10.40 7.93 6.31
N GLY A 5 -10.43 8.71 5.23
CA GLY A 5 -11.00 10.06 5.23
C GLY A 5 -10.01 11.13 5.68
N ILE A 6 -10.00 12.27 4.99
CA ILE A 6 -9.12 13.42 5.28
C ILE A 6 -9.18 13.84 6.75
N ASP A 7 -10.38 13.86 7.33
CA ASP A 7 -10.57 14.28 8.73
C ASP A 7 -9.81 13.36 9.71
N LYS A 8 -9.88 12.04 9.52
CA LYS A 8 -9.19 11.05 10.37
C LYS A 8 -7.70 10.98 10.10
N CYS A 9 -7.28 11.19 8.86
CA CYS A 9 -5.88 11.39 8.51
C CYS A 9 -5.29 12.62 9.22
N LYS A 10 -6.03 13.72 9.27
CA LYS A 10 -5.59 14.92 10.00
C LYS A 10 -5.51 14.67 11.50
N GLU A 11 -6.55 14.08 12.09
CA GLU A 11 -6.60 13.76 13.52
C GLU A 11 -5.39 12.93 13.97
N ILE A 12 -5.05 11.86 13.23
CA ILE A 12 -3.90 11.02 13.60
C ILE A 12 -2.56 11.75 13.44
N LEU A 13 -2.43 12.65 12.46
CA LEU A 13 -1.23 13.46 12.28
C LEU A 13 -1.09 14.49 13.40
N ASP A 14 -2.18 15.13 13.81
CA ASP A 14 -2.21 16.07 14.93
C ASP A 14 -1.82 15.37 16.25
N GLU A 15 -2.33 14.15 16.49
CA GLU A 15 -1.92 13.31 17.63
C GLU A 15 -0.42 12.99 17.62
N LEU A 16 0.13 12.63 16.45
CA LEU A 16 1.58 12.37 16.31
C LEU A 16 2.39 13.63 16.58
N SER A 17 1.96 14.76 15.99
CA SER A 17 2.64 16.06 16.13
C SER A 17 2.63 16.56 17.58
N SER A 18 1.59 16.24 18.34
CA SER A 18 1.51 16.56 19.78
C SER A 18 2.31 15.61 20.67
N GLY A 19 3.05 14.65 20.10
CA GLY A 19 3.83 13.66 20.85
C GLY A 19 2.99 12.57 21.54
N LYS A 20 1.71 12.41 21.16
CA LYS A 20 0.85 11.37 21.74
C LYS A 20 1.34 9.99 21.32
N LYS A 21 1.47 9.07 22.28
CA LYS A 21 1.78 7.66 21.98
C LYS A 21 0.56 6.98 21.39
N ILE A 22 0.64 6.56 20.13
CA ILE A 22 -0.48 5.96 19.38
C ILE A 22 -0.41 4.41 19.40
N GLY A 23 0.66 3.84 19.94
CA GLY A 23 0.81 2.38 20.04
C GLY A 23 0.98 1.67 18.69
N ALA A 24 1.51 2.37 17.69
CA ALA A 24 1.82 1.83 16.37
C ALA A 24 3.15 2.37 15.85
N ASN A 25 3.93 1.53 15.18
CA ASN A 25 5.17 1.89 14.49
C ASN A 25 4.95 2.15 12.98
N PHE A 26 3.79 1.78 12.46
CA PHE A 26 3.38 2.01 11.07
C PHE A 26 1.93 2.50 11.02
N ILE A 27 1.71 3.54 10.22
CA ILE A 27 0.40 4.17 10.04
C ILE A 27 0.12 4.28 8.54
N GLU A 28 -1.03 3.76 8.13
CA GLU A 28 -1.55 3.91 6.78
C GLU A 28 -2.77 4.85 6.81
N GLY A 29 -2.72 5.90 5.99
CA GLY A 29 -3.80 6.87 5.86
C GLY A 29 -4.33 6.93 4.42
N MET A 30 -5.65 6.91 4.27
CA MET A 30 -6.31 7.02 2.97
C MET A 30 -7.19 8.28 2.92
N GLY A 31 -7.10 9.07 1.85
CA GLY A 31 -7.84 10.34 1.76
C GLY A 31 -9.35 10.16 1.67
N CYS A 32 -9.83 9.10 1.02
CA CYS A 32 -11.27 8.80 0.91
C CYS A 32 -11.71 7.84 2.02
N LYS A 33 -12.93 8.00 2.51
CA LYS A 33 -13.56 7.02 3.42
C LYS A 33 -13.74 5.70 2.67
N GLY A 34 -13.37 4.57 3.26
CA GLY A 34 -13.37 3.27 2.58
C GLY A 34 -12.21 3.07 1.59
N GLY A 35 -11.20 3.95 1.59
CA GLY A 35 -10.05 3.84 0.71
C GLY A 35 -10.35 4.12 -0.76
N CYS A 36 -9.55 3.57 -1.67
CA CYS A 36 -9.64 3.85 -3.11
C CYS A 36 -11.02 3.52 -3.70
N VAL A 37 -11.68 2.46 -3.22
CA VAL A 37 -13.02 2.05 -3.67
C VAL A 37 -14.13 3.01 -3.23
N GLY A 38 -13.88 3.81 -2.19
CA GLY A 38 -14.77 4.89 -1.73
C GLY A 38 -14.45 6.25 -2.33
N GLY A 39 -13.66 6.30 -3.41
CA GLY A 39 -13.33 7.54 -4.10
C GLY A 39 -14.55 8.26 -4.70
N PRO A 40 -14.41 9.56 -5.03
CA PRO A 40 -15.52 10.41 -5.48
C PRO A 40 -16.16 9.97 -6.82
N ARG A 41 -15.53 9.05 -7.55
CA ARG A 41 -16.01 8.49 -8.82
C ARG A 41 -16.48 7.04 -8.69
N THR A 42 -16.75 6.56 -7.48
CA THR A 42 -17.34 5.23 -7.30
C THR A 42 -18.74 5.18 -7.91
N ASN A 43 -19.06 4.06 -8.55
CA ASN A 43 -20.32 3.84 -9.26
C ASN A 43 -21.22 2.78 -8.59
N ILE A 44 -20.73 2.17 -7.50
CA ILE A 44 -21.43 1.19 -6.70
C ILE A 44 -21.19 1.47 -5.22
N ASP A 45 -21.99 0.86 -4.35
CA ASP A 45 -21.82 0.94 -2.90
C ASP A 45 -20.41 0.47 -2.45
N VAL A 46 -19.84 1.16 -1.46
CA VAL A 46 -18.45 0.96 -1.01
C VAL A 46 -18.23 -0.39 -0.36
N ASP A 47 -19.19 -0.88 0.44
CA ASP A 47 -19.09 -2.19 1.08
C ASP A 47 -19.16 -3.30 0.02
N ARG A 48 -20.02 -3.12 -0.99
CA ARG A 48 -20.09 -4.03 -2.13
C ARG A 48 -18.80 -4.01 -2.96
N ALA A 49 -18.25 -2.84 -3.25
CA ALA A 49 -16.98 -2.72 -3.98
C ALA A 49 -15.83 -3.39 -3.23
N THR A 50 -15.75 -3.18 -1.91
CA THR A 50 -14.75 -3.79 -1.04
C THR A 50 -14.82 -5.31 -1.10
N LYS A 51 -16.02 -5.89 -1.00
CA LYS A 51 -16.21 -7.35 -1.12
C LYS A 51 -15.75 -7.89 -2.47
N HIS A 52 -16.06 -7.19 -3.57
CA HIS A 52 -15.64 -7.61 -4.91
C HIS A 52 -14.12 -7.57 -5.09
N VAL A 53 -13.47 -6.50 -4.64
CA VAL A 53 -12.00 -6.37 -4.75
C VAL A 53 -11.29 -7.38 -3.87
N ASN A 54 -11.77 -7.61 -2.65
CA ASN A 54 -11.19 -8.63 -1.76
C ASN A 54 -11.33 -10.03 -2.38
N LYS A 55 -12.52 -10.38 -2.86
CA LYS A 55 -12.74 -11.66 -3.53
C LYS A 55 -11.82 -11.83 -4.74
N PHE A 56 -11.69 -10.80 -5.57
CA PHE A 56 -10.77 -10.84 -6.72
C PHE A 56 -9.32 -11.10 -6.29
N GLY A 57 -8.88 -10.54 -5.16
CA GLY A 57 -7.56 -10.81 -4.59
C GLY A 57 -7.44 -12.24 -4.03
N GLU A 58 -8.45 -12.72 -3.31
CA GLU A 58 -8.50 -14.08 -2.73
C GLU A 58 -8.54 -15.18 -3.81
N ASP A 59 -9.18 -14.91 -4.95
CA ASP A 59 -9.24 -15.83 -6.09
C ASP A 59 -7.90 -15.89 -6.88
N SER A 60 -6.91 -15.06 -6.54
CA SER A 60 -5.60 -15.04 -7.21
C SER A 60 -4.75 -16.27 -6.83
N LEU A 61 -4.19 -16.95 -7.85
CA LEU A 61 -3.18 -17.99 -7.64
C LEU A 61 -1.79 -17.43 -7.26
N ILE A 62 -1.62 -16.11 -7.39
CA ILE A 62 -0.40 -15.38 -7.02
C ILE A 62 -0.72 -14.63 -5.73
N MET A 63 -0.17 -15.09 -4.60
CA MET A 63 -0.47 -14.55 -3.27
C MET A 63 0.41 -13.37 -2.91
N THR A 64 1.66 -13.40 -3.33
CA THR A 64 2.61 -12.31 -3.12
C THR A 64 3.15 -11.79 -4.46
N PRO A 65 3.58 -10.53 -4.54
CA PRO A 65 4.24 -10.01 -5.73
C PRO A 65 5.46 -10.83 -6.18
N PHE A 66 6.14 -11.51 -5.25
CA PHE A 66 7.33 -12.31 -5.53
C PHE A 66 7.01 -13.67 -6.17
N ASP A 67 5.78 -14.17 -6.01
CA ASP A 67 5.31 -15.37 -6.72
C ASP A 67 5.01 -15.06 -8.20
N ASN A 68 5.03 -13.79 -8.60
CA ASN A 68 4.81 -13.37 -9.97
C ASN A 68 6.13 -13.40 -10.78
N LEU A 69 6.24 -14.36 -11.70
CA LEU A 69 7.40 -14.49 -12.58
C LEU A 69 7.70 -13.23 -13.41
N ASN A 70 6.69 -12.40 -13.70
CA ASN A 70 6.93 -11.15 -14.42
C ASN A 70 7.60 -10.10 -13.54
N VAL A 71 7.26 -10.04 -12.24
CA VAL A 71 7.95 -9.18 -11.27
C VAL A 71 9.41 -9.61 -11.16
N MET A 72 9.67 -10.91 -11.02
CA MET A 72 11.05 -11.44 -10.95
C MET A 72 11.85 -11.17 -12.22
N LYS A 73 11.23 -11.25 -13.40
CA LYS A 73 11.89 -10.88 -14.68
C LYS A 73 12.29 -9.41 -14.71
N ILE A 74 11.43 -8.52 -14.22
CA ILE A 74 11.73 -7.08 -14.15
C ILE A 74 12.90 -6.84 -13.19
N LEU A 75 12.86 -7.44 -11.99
CA LEU A 75 13.96 -7.32 -11.01
C LEU A 75 15.30 -7.77 -11.60
N LYS A 76 15.33 -8.88 -12.34
CA LYS A 76 16.54 -9.36 -13.03
C LYS A 76 17.08 -8.39 -14.08
N GLN A 77 16.24 -7.58 -14.72
CA GLN A 77 16.70 -6.55 -15.67
C GLN A 77 17.48 -5.42 -14.96
N PHE A 78 17.29 -5.28 -13.64
CA PHE A 78 18.05 -4.38 -12.78
C PHE A 78 19.18 -5.10 -12.03
N ASN A 79 19.59 -6.29 -12.48
CA ASN A 79 20.61 -7.12 -11.85
C ASN A 79 20.29 -7.48 -10.38
N ILE A 80 19.00 -7.69 -10.09
CA ILE A 80 18.53 -8.20 -8.80
C ILE A 80 18.10 -9.65 -8.97
N ASP A 81 18.80 -10.56 -8.31
CA ASP A 81 18.54 -12.00 -8.36
C ASP A 81 17.71 -12.48 -7.15
N SER A 82 17.68 -11.71 -6.06
CA SER A 82 16.90 -12.00 -4.84
C SER A 82 16.23 -10.76 -4.25
N VAL A 83 15.23 -10.94 -3.39
CA VAL A 83 14.46 -9.82 -2.81
C VAL A 83 15.32 -9.01 -1.84
N GLU A 84 16.25 -9.69 -1.18
CA GLU A 84 17.18 -9.14 -0.20
C GLU A 84 18.11 -8.09 -0.84
N GLU A 85 18.51 -8.32 -2.09
CA GLU A 85 19.39 -7.43 -2.86
C GLU A 85 18.74 -6.07 -3.19
N ILE A 86 17.40 -5.96 -3.15
CA ILE A 86 16.68 -4.71 -3.49
C ILE A 86 17.20 -3.51 -2.68
N MET A 87 17.55 -3.72 -1.42
CA MET A 87 18.05 -2.64 -0.54
C MET A 87 19.52 -2.30 -0.77
N ASP A 88 20.28 -3.20 -1.40
CA ASP A 88 21.72 -3.05 -1.63
C ASP A 88 22.03 -2.38 -3.00
N HIS A 89 21.07 -2.40 -3.93
CA HIS A 89 21.23 -1.78 -5.26
C HIS A 89 20.81 -0.31 -5.28
N GLY A 90 21.79 0.59 -5.20
CA GLY A 90 21.56 2.04 -5.15
C GLY A 90 20.75 2.64 -6.33
N GLU A 91 20.74 2.01 -7.51
CA GLU A 91 19.88 2.46 -8.63
C GLU A 91 18.40 2.11 -8.40
N ILE A 92 18.12 0.89 -7.96
CA ILE A 92 16.77 0.44 -7.60
C ILE A 92 16.25 1.23 -6.40
N VAL A 93 17.08 1.43 -5.38
CA VAL A 93 16.72 2.24 -4.22
C VAL A 93 16.29 3.63 -4.69
N LYS A 94 17.05 4.29 -5.56
CA LYS A 94 16.66 5.60 -6.13
C LYS A 94 15.33 5.59 -6.86
N ILE A 95 15.00 4.52 -7.59
CA ILE A 95 13.71 4.38 -8.30
C ILE A 95 12.55 4.16 -7.33
N LEU A 96 12.76 3.35 -6.29
CA LEU A 96 11.73 2.96 -5.33
C LEU A 96 11.51 4.00 -4.23
N THR A 97 12.53 4.78 -3.91
CA THR A 97 12.39 5.95 -3.05
C THR A 97 11.79 7.10 -3.85
N ARG A 98 10.77 7.77 -3.29
CA ARG A 98 10.35 9.06 -3.84
C ARG A 98 11.49 10.05 -3.62
N GLY A 99 12.08 10.55 -4.71
CA GLY A 99 13.07 11.63 -4.70
C GLY A 99 12.53 12.92 -4.12
#